data_AF-Q862H5-F1
#
_entry.id   AF-Q862H5-F1
#
_cell.length_a   1.000
_cell.length_b   1.000
_cell.length_c   1.000
_cell.angle_alpha   90.00
_cell.angle_beta   90.00
_cell.angle_gamma   90.00
#
_symmetry.space_group_name_H-M   'P 1'
#
loop_
_entity.id
_entity.type
_entity.pdbx_description
1 polymer ?
#
loop_
_entity_poly.entity_id
_entity_poly.type
_entity_poly.pdbx_seq_one_letter_code
_entity_poly.pdbx_strand_id
1 'polypeptide(L)'
;RDLVYMGNITIGTPPQEFQVVFDTASSDLWVPSDFCTSPACSTHVRFRHLQSSTFRLTNKTFRITYGSGRMKGVVVHDTVRIGNLVSTDQPFGLSVEEYGFEGRIYDG
;
A
#
# COMPACT_ATOMS: atom_id res chain seq x y z
N ARG A 1 0.44 -12.60 -22.79
CA ARG A 1 1.08 -13.34 -21.70
C ARG A 1 0.77 -12.55 -20.45
N ASP A 2 -0.03 -13.11 -19.55
CA ASP A 2 -0.52 -12.39 -18.40
C ASP A 2 0.61 -12.30 -17.37
N LEU A 3 0.93 -11.09 -16.92
CA LEU A 3 2.11 -10.81 -16.11
C LEU A 3 1.78 -10.67 -14.62
N VAL A 4 0.54 -10.29 -14.28
CA VAL A 4 0.10 -10.07 -12.90
C VAL A 4 -1.43 -10.13 -12.82
N TYR A 5 -1.95 -10.64 -11.70
CA TYR A 5 -3.38 -10.56 -11.36
C TYR A 5 -3.55 -9.55 -10.22
N MET A 6 -4.46 -8.60 -10.41
CA MET A 6 -4.71 -7.50 -9.48
C MET A 6 -6.17 -7.47 -9.09
N GLY A 7 -6.48 -6.76 -8.02
CA GLY A 7 -7.83 -6.30 -7.80
C GLY A 7 -7.90 -5.09 -6.88
N ASN A 8 -9.12 -4.58 -6.77
CA ASN A 8 -9.40 -3.33 -6.10
C ASN A 8 -9.55 -3.58 -4.60
N ILE A 9 -8.87 -2.76 -3.81
CA ILE A 9 -9.13 -2.61 -2.39
C ILE A 9 -9.44 -1.15 -2.09
N THR A 10 -10.06 -0.90 -0.94
CA THR A 10 -10.14 0.47 -0.42
C THR A 10 -9.58 0.54 0.98
N ILE A 11 -8.93 1.65 1.30
CA ILE A 11 -8.33 1.91 2.62
C ILE A 11 -8.84 3.25 3.12
N GLY A 12 -9.25 3.32 4.39
CA GLY A 12 -9.63 4.55 5.05
C GLY A 12 -11.12 4.87 5.10
N THR A 13 -11.42 6.01 5.72
CA THR A 13 -12.77 6.59 5.86
C THR A 13 -12.73 8.11 5.63
N PRO A 14 -13.22 8.65 4.49
CA PRO A 14 -13.82 7.94 3.36
C PRO A 14 -12.82 7.01 2.64
N PRO A 15 -13.32 5.97 1.94
CA PRO A 15 -12.46 4.99 1.28
C PRO A 15 -11.60 5.61 0.16
N GLN A 16 -10.31 5.28 0.15
CA GLN A 16 -9.35 5.57 -0.92
C GLN A 16 -9.04 4.28 -1.68
N GLU A 17 -9.20 4.25 -3.00
CA GLU A 17 -9.10 3.04 -3.82
C GLU A 17 -7.67 2.77 -4.31
N PHE A 18 -7.26 1.49 -4.32
CA PHE A 18 -5.95 1.03 -4.77
C PHE A 18 -6.08 -0.23 -5.62
N GLN A 19 -5.19 -0.40 -6.59
CA GLN A 19 -4.98 -1.64 -7.34
C GLN A 19 -3.82 -2.41 -6.71
N VAL A 20 -4.08 -3.59 -6.15
CA VAL A 20 -3.04 -4.39 -5.51
C VAL A 20 -2.90 -5.78 -6.11
N VAL A 21 -1.71 -6.37 -5.98
CA VAL A 21 -1.46 -7.77 -6.30
C VAL A 21 -1.80 -8.64 -5.09
N PHE A 22 -2.70 -9.61 -5.29
CA PHE A 22 -2.97 -10.64 -4.26
C PHE A 22 -1.88 -11.71 -4.28
N ASP A 23 -0.75 -11.39 -3.65
CA ASP A 23 0.44 -12.23 -3.63
C ASP A 23 0.39 -13.29 -2.52
N THR A 24 0.32 -14.57 -2.90
CA THR A 24 0.38 -15.69 -1.94
C THR A 24 1.81 -16.02 -1.49
N ALA A 25 2.84 -15.40 -2.09
CA ALA A 25 4.25 -15.64 -1.75
C ALA A 25 4.78 -14.66 -0.68
N SER A 26 3.96 -13.71 -0.22
CA SER A 26 4.26 -12.80 0.89
C SER A 26 3.06 -12.64 1.82
N SER A 27 3.23 -11.90 2.92
CA SER A 27 2.21 -11.73 3.96
C SER A 27 1.92 -10.27 4.32
N ASP A 28 2.58 -9.32 3.65
CA ASP A 28 2.52 -7.90 4.01
C ASP A 28 1.67 -7.13 2.99
N LEU A 29 0.70 -6.37 3.48
CA LEU A 29 0.03 -5.32 2.69
C LEU A 29 0.82 -4.02 2.84
N TRP A 30 1.12 -3.36 1.73
CA TRP A 30 1.65 -1.99 1.74
C TRP A 30 1.12 -1.20 0.53
N VAL A 31 1.03 0.12 0.69
CA VAL A 31 0.68 1.05 -0.40
C VAL A 31 1.53 2.33 -0.31
N PRO A 32 1.64 3.11 -1.40
CA PRO A 32 2.42 4.33 -1.42
C PRO A 32 1.88 5.40 -0.47
N SER A 33 2.74 6.05 0.31
CA SER A 33 2.34 7.22 1.10
C SER A 33 2.31 8.48 0.24
N ASP A 34 1.44 9.42 0.58
CA ASP A 34 1.50 10.80 0.10
C ASP A 34 2.83 11.53 0.43
N PHE A 35 3.59 11.05 1.41
CA PHE A 35 4.94 11.53 1.72
C PHE A 35 6.06 10.88 0.90
N CYS A 36 5.77 9.82 0.14
CA CYS A 36 6.78 9.17 -0.68
C CYS A 36 7.19 10.08 -1.85
N THR A 37 8.49 10.35 -1.96
CA THR A 37 9.08 11.19 -3.01
C THR A 37 9.89 10.40 -4.04
N SER A 38 10.00 9.08 -3.87
CA SER A 38 10.62 8.21 -4.88
C SER A 38 9.91 8.32 -6.22
N PRO A 39 10.63 8.23 -7.35
CA PRO A 39 10.02 8.23 -8.68
C PRO A 39 8.92 7.17 -8.85
N ALA A 40 9.09 5.98 -8.25
CA ALA A 40 8.08 4.92 -8.29
C ALA A 40 6.71 5.39 -7.76
N CYS A 41 6.68 6.03 -6.60
CA CYS A 41 5.46 6.54 -5.98
C CYS A 41 4.73 7.63 -6.79
N SER A 42 5.42 8.31 -7.72
CA SER A 42 4.83 9.39 -8.52
C SER A 42 3.84 8.89 -9.56
N THR A 43 3.96 7.63 -9.98
CA THR A 43 3.10 6.99 -10.97
C THR A 43 1.94 6.21 -10.36
N HIS A 44 1.90 6.08 -9.02
CA HIS A 44 0.91 5.26 -8.29
C HIS A 44 -0.06 6.11 -7.48
N VAL A 45 -1.19 5.50 -7.13
CA VAL A 45 -2.11 6.08 -6.15
C VAL A 45 -1.42 6.09 -4.79
N ARG A 46 -1.48 7.25 -4.13
CA ARG A 46 -0.87 7.47 -2.82
C ARG A 46 -1.95 7.63 -1.76
N PHE A 47 -1.77 6.91 -0.66
CA PHE A 47 -2.60 7.01 0.52
C PHE A 47 -2.40 8.34 1.23
N ARG A 48 -3.48 9.10 1.33
CA ARG A 48 -3.56 10.39 2.01
C ARG A 48 -4.06 10.17 3.41
N HIS A 49 -3.13 9.95 4.33
CA HIS A 49 -3.43 9.59 5.72
C HIS A 49 -4.28 10.65 6.45
N LEU A 50 -4.07 11.95 6.19
CA LEU A 50 -4.90 13.02 6.79
C LEU A 50 -6.35 13.05 6.27
N GLN A 51 -6.66 12.32 5.20
CA GLN A 51 -8.01 12.24 4.62
C GLN A 51 -8.79 11.02 5.13
N SER A 52 -8.24 10.23 6.06
CA SER A 52 -8.94 9.11 6.68
C SER A 52 -9.19 9.37 8.16
N SER A 53 -10.45 9.33 8.57
CA SER A 53 -10.86 9.48 9.98
C SER A 53 -10.57 8.24 10.83
N THR A 54 -10.30 7.09 10.20
CA THR A 54 -9.98 5.82 10.87
C THR A 54 -8.48 5.51 10.89
N PHE A 55 -7.65 6.41 10.35
CA PHE A 55 -6.20 6.26 10.31
C PHE A 55 -5.58 6.29 11.71
N ARG A 56 -4.66 5.36 11.97
CA ARG A 56 -3.87 5.30 13.21
C ARG A 56 -2.41 5.01 12.90
N LEU A 57 -1.55 6.00 13.16
CA LEU A 57 -0.10 5.86 13.04
C LEU A 57 0.46 4.95 14.14
N THR A 58 1.50 4.18 13.80
CA THR A 58 2.36 3.52 14.79
C THR A 58 3.79 4.06 14.72
N ASN A 59 4.61 3.79 15.74
CA ASN A 59 6.03 4.16 15.75
C ASN A 59 6.94 3.08 15.15
N LYS A 60 6.38 2.09 14.44
CA LYS A 60 7.14 0.98 13.86
C LYS A 60 7.52 1.30 12.42
N THR A 61 8.79 1.10 12.09
CA THR A 61 9.29 1.18 10.72
C THR A 61 9.69 -0.20 10.23
N PHE A 62 9.65 -0.41 8.93
CA PHE A 62 10.00 -1.69 8.32
C PHE A 62 10.61 -1.49 6.93
N ARG A 63 11.27 -2.53 6.42
CA ARG A 63 11.88 -2.56 5.10
C ARG A 63 11.67 -3.93 4.48
N ILE A 64 11.15 -3.96 3.25
CA ILE A 64 10.98 -5.19 2.48
C ILE A 64 11.95 -5.15 1.29
N THR A 65 12.54 -6.30 0.96
CA THR A 65 13.38 -6.47 -0.22
C THR A 65 12.88 -7.68 -1.00
N TYR A 66 12.38 -7.42 -2.20
CA TYR A 66 12.00 -8.42 -3.18
C TYR A 66 13.14 -8.58 -4.20
N GLY A 67 13.09 -9.63 -5.01
CA GLY A 67 14.03 -9.77 -6.14
C GLY A 67 13.91 -8.65 -7.17
N SER A 68 12.73 -8.02 -7.27
CA SER A 68 12.40 -6.94 -8.20
C SER A 68 12.71 -5.54 -7.69
N GLY A 69 12.87 -5.35 -6.38
CA GLY A 69 12.91 -4.01 -5.79
C GLY A 69 12.88 -4.02 -4.27
N ARG A 70 12.88 -2.84 -3.67
CA ARG A 70 12.83 -2.67 -2.22
C ARG A 70 11.98 -1.47 -1.84
N MET A 71 11.36 -1.56 -0.67
CA MET A 71 10.59 -0.48 -0.08
C MET A 71 11.00 -0.29 1.38
N LYS A 72 10.98 0.95 1.86
CA LYS A 72 11.05 1.31 3.28
C LYS A 72 9.78 2.06 3.67
N GLY A 73 9.24 1.79 4.85
CA GLY A 73 7.95 2.31 5.24
C GLY A 73 7.72 2.36 6.75
N VAL A 74 6.53 2.82 7.10
CA VAL A 74 6.00 2.86 8.46
C VAL A 74 4.77 1.95 8.55
N VAL A 75 4.62 1.25 9.67
CA VAL A 75 3.42 0.45 9.92
C VAL A 75 2.33 1.39 10.43
N VAL A 76 1.13 1.26 9.87
CA VAL A 76 -0.06 2.02 10.28
C VAL A 76 -1.25 1.08 10.37
N HIS A 77 -2.33 1.53 10.98
CA HIS A 77 -3.62 0.85 10.97
C HIS A 77 -4.67 1.73 10.31
N ASP A 78 -5.56 1.11 9.55
CA ASP A 78 -6.78 1.74 9.06
C ASP A 78 -7.82 0.67 8.69
N THR A 79 -9.01 1.09 8.25
CA THR A 79 -10.03 0.20 7.72
C THR A 79 -9.70 -0.18 6.27
N VAL A 80 -9.51 -1.48 6.02
CA VAL A 80 -9.30 -2.05 4.68
C VAL A 80 -10.54 -2.81 4.25
N ARG A 81 -10.95 -2.63 2.98
CA ARG A 81 -12.09 -3.35 2.39
C ARG A 81 -11.72 -4.03 1.08
N ILE A 82 -12.25 -5.24 0.90
CA ILE A 82 -12.15 -6.04 -0.34
C ILE A 82 -13.58 -6.48 -0.69
N GLY A 83 -14.19 -5.81 -1.68
CA GLY A 83 -15.62 -5.97 -1.93
C GLY A 83 -16.44 -5.69 -0.67
N ASN A 84 -17.17 -6.70 -0.19
CA ASN A 84 -18.01 -6.60 1.02
C ASN A 84 -17.28 -6.99 2.32
N LEU A 85 -16.02 -7.48 2.24
CA LEU A 85 -15.23 -7.83 3.41
C LEU A 85 -14.59 -6.55 3.98
N VAL A 86 -14.70 -6.36 5.30
CA VAL A 86 -14.21 -5.17 6.00
C VAL A 86 -13.34 -5.58 7.20
N SER A 87 -12.12 -5.06 7.27
CA SER A 87 -11.21 -5.18 8.41
C SER A 87 -10.92 -3.79 8.97
N THR A 88 -11.42 -3.46 10.16
CA THR A 88 -11.49 -2.06 10.67
C THR A 88 -10.21 -1.55 11.34
N ASP A 89 -9.26 -2.42 11.69
CA ASP A 89 -7.99 -2.08 12.37
C ASP A 89 -6.82 -2.86 11.75
N GLN A 90 -6.82 -2.98 10.42
CA GLN A 90 -5.84 -3.77 9.68
C GLN A 90 -4.47 -3.08 9.72
N PRO A 91 -3.40 -3.74 10.21
CA PRO A 91 -2.05 -3.23 10.03
C PRO A 91 -1.62 -3.34 8.56
N PHE A 92 -1.00 -2.29 8.04
CA PHE A 92 -0.38 -2.28 6.72
C PHE A 92 0.79 -1.29 6.67
N GLY A 93 1.58 -1.38 5.60
CA GLY A 93 2.71 -0.53 5.35
C GLY A 93 2.38 0.71 4.53
N LEU A 94 2.85 1.88 4.97
CA LEU A 94 2.95 3.06 4.11
C LEU A 94 4.38 3.22 3.65
N SER A 95 4.61 3.06 2.34
CA SER A 95 5.95 3.24 1.77
C SER A 95 6.32 4.72 1.78
N VAL A 96 7.54 5.02 2.21
CA VAL A 96 8.13 6.36 2.20
C VAL A 96 9.30 6.45 1.22
N GLU A 97 9.85 5.30 0.84
CA GLU A 97 10.92 5.16 -0.15
C GLU A 97 10.72 3.84 -0.90
N GLU A 98 10.79 3.91 -2.22
CA GLU A 98 10.66 2.78 -3.15
C GLU A 98 11.76 2.80 -4.22
N TYR A 99 12.19 1.62 -4.65
CA TYR A 99 13.15 1.40 -5.74
C TYR A 99 12.83 0.12 -6.49
N GLY A 100 12.78 0.16 -7.83
CA GLY A 100 12.52 -1.00 -8.70
C GLY A 100 11.04 -1.24 -9.03
N PHE A 101 10.17 -0.32 -8.59
CA PHE A 101 8.72 -0.36 -8.82
C PHE A 101 8.25 0.71 -9.83
N GLU A 102 9.16 1.44 -10.46
CA GLU A 102 8.84 2.42 -11.50
C GLU A 102 8.10 1.75 -12.67
N GLY A 103 6.98 2.34 -13.08
CA GLY A 103 6.20 1.85 -14.23
C GLY A 103 5.42 0.56 -14.00
N ARG A 104 5.29 0.09 -12.74
CA ARG A 104 4.36 -0.99 -12.39
C ARG A 104 2.91 -0.53 -12.54
N ILE A 105 2.04 -1.45 -12.93
CA ILE A 105 0.61 -1.18 -13.20
C ILE A 105 -0.29 -1.34 -11.96
N TYR A 106 0.29 -1.75 -10.84
CA TYR A 106 -0.35 -1.89 -9.52
C TYR A 106 0.31 -0.92 -8.54
N ASP A 107 -0.43 -0.52 -7.52
CA ASP A 107 0.01 0.40 -6.47
C ASP A 107 0.75 -0.32 -5.32
N GLY A 108 0.43 -1.59 -5.06
CA GLY A 108 1.02 -2.40 -3.98
C GLY A 108 0.93 -3.89 -4.18
#